data_AF-A0A9X2CYL9-F1
#
_entry.id   AF-A0A9X2CYL9-F1
#
_cell.length_a   1.000
_cell.length_b   1.000
_cell.length_c   1.000
_cell.angle_alpha   90.00
_cell.angle_beta   90.00
_cell.angle_gamma   90.00
#
_symmetry.space_group_name_H-M   'P 1'
#
loop_
_entity.id
_entity.type
_entity.pdbx_description
1 polymer ?
#
loop_
_entity_poly.entity_id
_entity_poly.type
_entity_poly.pdbx_seq_one_letter_code
_entity_poly.pdbx_strand_id
1 'polypeptide(L)'
;MNTLKSSPLFNALTRPAMTLGVTFEYHILNLMVSMCAFIGLSPLYGLIFIPLHVFGWLVCRYDIHFFTICAKCYLLPHAPNKTLWKVRAYEPF
;
A
#
# COMPACT_ATOMS: atom_id res chain seq x y z
N MET A 1 18.29 -24.75 16.37
CA MET A 1 17.15 -23.96 15.90
C MET A 1 16.76 -24.51 14.53
N ASN A 2 15.62 -25.19 14.43
CA ASN A 2 15.15 -25.75 13.16
C ASN A 2 14.59 -24.62 12.28
N THR A 3 15.34 -24.21 11.27
CA THR A 3 14.89 -23.20 10.30
C THR A 3 13.73 -23.79 9.48
N LEU A 4 12.55 -23.19 9.59
CA LEU A 4 11.43 -23.48 8.69
C LEU A 4 11.86 -23.18 7.25
N LYS A 5 11.90 -24.21 6.41
CA LYS A 5 12.20 -24.06 4.97
C LYS A 5 10.99 -23.42 4.29
N SER A 6 10.98 -22.09 4.17
CA SER A 6 10.02 -21.38 3.35
C SER A 6 10.43 -21.46 1.89
N SER A 7 9.54 -21.95 1.01
CA SER A 7 9.83 -21.97 -0.43
C SER A 7 9.55 -20.58 -1.03
N PRO A 8 10.46 -20.06 -1.88
CA PRO A 8 10.25 -18.75 -2.52
C PRO A 8 9.00 -18.77 -3.43
N LEU A 9 8.61 -19.94 -3.91
CA LEU A 9 7.45 -20.15 -4.77
C LEU A 9 6.14 -19.87 -4.01
N PHE A 10 5.99 -20.39 -2.79
CA PHE A 10 4.80 -20.09 -1.97
C PHE A 10 4.77 -18.61 -1.57
N ASN A 11 5.92 -18.01 -1.24
CA ASN A 11 5.99 -16.58 -0.91
C ASN A 11 5.62 -15.67 -2.09
N ALA A 12 5.99 -16.06 -3.32
CA ALA A 12 5.62 -15.34 -4.53
C ALA A 12 4.13 -15.48 -4.88
N LEU A 13 3.49 -16.59 -4.50
CA LEU A 13 2.07 -16.84 -4.71
C LEU A 13 1.17 -16.16 -3.67
N THR A 14 1.66 -15.94 -2.45
CA THR A 14 0.89 -15.32 -1.36
C THR A 14 1.09 -13.81 -1.25
N ARG A 15 2.15 -13.25 -1.83
CA ARG A 15 2.34 -11.80 -1.88
C ARG A 15 1.27 -11.15 -2.78
N PRO A 16 0.86 -9.91 -2.49
CA PRO A 16 -0.04 -9.18 -3.37
C PRO A 16 0.60 -8.93 -4.74
N ALA A 17 -0.23 -8.65 -5.75
CA ALA A 17 0.26 -8.25 -7.06
C ALA A 17 1.08 -6.96 -6.97
N MET A 18 2.26 -6.95 -7.59
CA MET A 18 3.21 -5.83 -7.56
C MET A 18 3.72 -5.49 -8.96
N THR A 19 3.94 -4.21 -9.21
CA THR A 19 4.53 -3.67 -10.44
C THR A 19 5.66 -2.72 -10.07
N LEU A 20 6.84 -2.88 -10.69
CA LEU A 20 8.01 -2.01 -10.44
C LEU A 20 8.36 -1.82 -8.95
N GLY A 21 8.15 -2.86 -8.12
CA GLY A 21 8.49 -2.85 -6.70
C GLY A 21 7.46 -2.19 -5.76
N VAL A 22 6.31 -1.75 -6.27
CA VAL A 22 5.18 -1.27 -5.46
C VAL A 22 3.94 -2.14 -5.66
N THR A 23 2.94 -2.05 -4.77
CA THR A 23 1.67 -2.76 -4.98
C THR A 23 0.93 -2.21 -6.19
N PHE A 24 0.21 -3.11 -6.89
CA PHE A 24 -0.51 -2.76 -8.12
C PHE A 24 -1.50 -1.61 -7.92
N GLU A 25 -2.26 -1.64 -6.81
CA GLU A 25 -3.21 -0.59 -6.44
C GLU A 25 -2.55 0.78 -6.31
N TYR A 26 -1.39 0.84 -5.63
CA TYR A 26 -0.65 2.09 -5.47
C TYR A 26 -0.09 2.60 -6.80
N HIS A 27 0.42 1.69 -7.64
CA HIS A 27 0.96 2.05 -8.95
C HIS A 27 -0.10 2.69 -9.84
N ILE A 28 -1.31 2.13 -9.87
CA ILE A 28 -2.44 2.68 -10.63
C ILE A 28 -2.85 4.05 -10.08
N LEU A 29 -2.95 4.20 -8.76
CA LEU A 29 -3.27 5.50 -8.15
C LEU A 29 -2.22 6.55 -8.49
N ASN A 30 -0.93 6.22 -8.39
CA ASN A 30 0.15 7.12 -8.76
C ASN A 30 0.07 7.51 -10.26
N LEU A 31 -0.15 6.52 -11.13
CA LEU A 31 -0.32 6.76 -12.56
C LEU A 31 -1.51 7.69 -12.81
N MET A 32 -2.67 7.43 -12.23
CA MET A 32 -3.87 8.25 -12.39
C MET A 32 -3.62 9.69 -11.92
N VAL A 33 -3.05 9.88 -10.74
CA VAL A 33 -2.73 11.22 -10.20
C VAL A 33 -1.74 11.96 -11.11
N SER A 34 -0.68 11.29 -11.55
CA SER A 34 0.31 11.89 -12.44
C SER A 34 -0.26 12.25 -13.82
N MET A 35 -1.16 11.42 -14.36
CA MET A 35 -1.85 11.69 -15.63
C MET A 35 -2.85 12.85 -15.49
N CYS A 36 -3.60 12.92 -14.39
CA CYS A 36 -4.47 14.07 -14.11
C CYS A 36 -3.67 15.37 -14.02
N ALA A 37 -2.50 15.35 -13.37
CA ALA A 37 -1.63 16.52 -13.28
C ALA A 37 -1.01 16.91 -14.63
N PHE A 38 -0.59 15.91 -15.43
CA PHE A 38 -0.08 16.11 -16.79
C PHE A 38 -1.11 16.78 -17.70
N ILE A 39 -2.35 16.32 -17.68
CA ILE A 39 -3.44 16.85 -18.52
C ILE A 39 -3.91 18.22 -18.00
N GLY A 40 -4.08 18.38 -16.69
CA GLY A 40 -4.73 19.55 -16.10
C GLY A 40 -3.84 20.78 -15.94
N LEU A 41 -2.51 20.61 -15.84
CA LEU A 41 -1.59 21.72 -15.55
C LEU A 41 -0.64 21.96 -16.72
N SER A 42 0.30 21.06 -16.93
CA SER A 42 1.24 21.12 -18.05
C SER A 42 1.95 19.76 -18.22
N PRO A 43 2.57 19.50 -19.38
CA PRO A 43 3.28 18.25 -19.63
C PRO A 43 4.39 17.95 -18.61
N LEU A 44 5.00 18.99 -18.03
CA LEU A 44 6.08 18.84 -17.05
C LEU A 44 5.57 18.27 -15.72
N TYR A 45 4.29 18.51 -15.36
CA TYR A 45 3.72 17.98 -14.12
C TYR A 45 3.56 16.46 -14.14
N GLY A 46 3.62 15.81 -15.30
CA GLY A 46 3.68 14.35 -15.39
C GLY A 46 4.91 13.75 -14.67
N LEU A 47 5.99 14.53 -14.50
CA LEU A 47 7.18 14.10 -13.77
C LEU A 47 6.92 13.85 -12.27
N ILE A 48 5.78 14.27 -11.72
CA ILE A 48 5.38 13.97 -10.35
C ILE A 48 5.24 12.46 -10.08
N PHE A 49 5.07 11.68 -11.15
CA PHE A 49 5.07 10.22 -11.08
C PHE A 49 6.35 9.68 -10.40
N ILE A 50 7.51 10.26 -10.69
CA ILE A 50 8.81 9.79 -10.21
C ILE A 50 8.95 9.90 -8.69
N PRO A 51 8.83 11.09 -8.06
CA PRO A 51 8.97 11.21 -6.61
C PRO A 51 7.90 10.41 -5.86
N LEU A 52 6.67 10.35 -6.39
CA LEU A 52 5.61 9.51 -5.81
C LEU A 52 6.00 8.02 -5.90
N HIS A 53 6.41 7.53 -7.07
CA HIS A 53 6.78 6.12 -7.22
C HIS A 53 7.96 5.73 -6.32
N VAL A 54 8.97 6.61 -6.18
CA VAL A 54 10.09 6.40 -5.25
C VAL A 54 9.60 6.32 -3.80
N PHE A 55 8.68 7.21 -3.39
CA PHE A 55 8.07 7.13 -2.06
C PHE A 55 7.35 5.80 -1.85
N GLY A 56 6.49 5.39 -2.80
CA GLY A 56 5.80 4.11 -2.72
C GLY A 56 6.75 2.92 -2.68
N TRP A 57 7.85 2.99 -3.41
CA TRP A 57 8.88 1.95 -3.42
C TRP A 57 9.56 1.80 -2.06
N LEU A 58 9.90 2.93 -1.40
CA LEU A 58 10.45 2.91 -0.04
C LEU A 58 9.46 2.33 0.98
N VAL A 59 8.17 2.69 0.88
CA VAL A 59 7.12 2.18 1.75
C VAL A 59 6.92 0.68 1.56
N CYS A 60 6.76 0.21 0.32
CA CYS A 60 6.61 -1.22 0.01
C CYS A 60 7.85 -2.04 0.33
N ARG A 61 9.04 -1.41 0.36
CA ARG A 61 10.28 -2.06 0.81
C ARG A 61 10.26 -2.35 2.31
N TYR A 62 9.62 -1.49 3.11
CA TYR A 62 9.45 -1.69 4.54
C TYR A 62 8.30 -2.65 4.86
N ASP A 63 7.12 -2.41 4.27
CA ASP A 63 5.94 -3.26 4.42
C ASP A 63 5.10 -3.26 3.13
N ILE A 64 4.93 -4.44 2.55
CA ILE A 64 4.18 -4.64 1.30
C ILE A 64 2.68 -4.37 1.49
N HIS A 65 2.14 -4.57 2.70
CA HIS A 65 0.71 -4.44 2.99
C HIS A 65 0.30 -3.05 3.47
N PHE A 66 1.24 -2.11 3.61
CA PHE A 66 0.99 -0.78 4.15
C PHE A 66 -0.21 -0.08 3.49
N PHE A 67 -0.21 0.02 2.16
CA PHE A 67 -1.28 0.71 1.42
C PHE A 67 -2.65 0.02 1.58
N THR A 68 -2.66 -1.32 1.60
CA THR A 68 -3.89 -2.08 1.85
C THR A 68 -4.43 -1.79 3.25
N ILE A 69 -3.55 -1.77 4.26
CA ILE A 69 -3.92 -1.45 5.64
C ILE A 69 -4.45 -0.01 5.72
N CYS A 70 -3.80 0.96 5.08
CA CYS A 70 -4.29 2.34 5.01
C CYS A 70 -5.68 2.44 4.37
N ALA A 71 -5.89 1.76 3.25
CA ALA A 71 -7.18 1.74 2.55
C ALA A 71 -8.29 1.10 3.42
N LYS A 72 -8.00 -0.04 4.05
CA LYS A 72 -8.91 -0.65 5.04
C LYS A 72 -9.13 0.30 6.21
N CYS A 73 -8.08 1.00 6.63
CA CYS A 73 -8.19 1.91 7.76
C CYS A 73 -9.18 3.04 7.51
N TYR A 74 -9.21 3.55 6.28
CA TYR A 74 -10.12 4.58 5.79
C TYR A 74 -11.54 4.05 5.57
N LEU A 75 -11.72 2.86 4.99
CA LEU A 75 -13.02 2.31 4.62
C LEU A 75 -13.83 1.77 5.81
N LEU A 76 -13.16 1.19 6.80
CA LEU A 76 -13.83 0.59 7.96
C LEU A 76 -14.32 1.68 8.93
N PRO A 77 -15.51 1.51 9.56
CA PRO A 77 -16.01 2.44 10.55
C PRO A 77 -15.05 2.54 11.75
N HIS A 78 -15.06 3.69 12.40
CA HIS A 78 -14.31 3.87 13.63
C HIS A 78 -14.97 3.05 14.75
N ALA A 79 -14.23 2.10 15.32
CA ALA A 79 -14.71 1.36 16.48
C ALA A 79 -14.40 2.18 17.75
N PRO A 80 -15.39 2.52 18.60
CA PRO A 80 -15.17 3.37 19.77
C PRO A 80 -14.24 2.73 20.79
N ASN A 81 -14.18 1.39 20.82
CA ASN A 81 -13.30 0.60 21.67
C ASN A 81 -11.81 0.66 21.23
N LYS A 82 -11.48 1.31 20.10
CA LYS A 82 -10.12 1.38 19.57
C LYS A 82 -9.13 2.00 20.56
N THR A 83 -9.57 2.95 21.38
CA THR A 83 -8.69 3.59 22.38
C THR A 83 -8.32 2.63 23.51
N LEU A 84 -9.24 1.77 23.93
CA LEU A 84 -9.01 0.76 24.96
C LEU A 84 -8.06 -0.33 24.45
N TRP A 85 -8.38 -0.90 23.29
CA TRP A 85 -7.70 -2.06 22.75
C TRP A 85 -6.48 -1.73 21.89
N LYS A 86 -6.29 -0.45 21.52
CA LYS A 86 -5.31 0.05 20.53
C LYS A 86 -5.50 -0.51 19.11
N VAL A 87 -6.42 -1.45 18.93
CA VAL A 87 -6.83 -2.09 17.68
C VAL A 87 -8.34 -2.05 17.55
N ARG A 88 -8.86 -2.27 16.33
CA ARG A 88 -10.30 -2.45 16.12
C ARG A 88 -10.66 -3.90 16.42
N ALA A 89 -11.21 -4.14 17.61
CA ALA A 89 -11.67 -5.45 18.05
C ALA A 89 -13.20 -5.57 17.89
N TYR A 90 -13.68 -6.79 17.61
CA TYR A 90 -15.11 -7.12 17.59
C TYR A 90 -15.68 -7.41 18.98
N GLU A 91 -14.83 -7.41 20.01
CA GLU A 91 -15.29 -7.55 21.37
C GLU A 91 -16.13 -6.31 21.74
N PRO A 92 -17.37 -6.50 22.22
CA PRO A 92 -18.00 -5.44 23.00
C PRO A 92 -17.10 -5.20 24.21
N PHE A 93 -17.08 -3.98 24.77
CA PHE A 93 -16.19 -3.53 25.86
C PHE A 93 -14.70 -3.49 25.47
#